data_AF-A0A821NFF5-F1
#
_entry.id   AF-A0A821NFF5-F1
#
_cell.length_a   1.000
_cell.length_b   1.000
_cell.length_c   1.000
_cell.angle_alpha   90.00
_cell.angle_beta   90.00
_cell.angle_gamma   90.00
#
_symmetry.space_group_name_H-M   'P 1'
#
loop_
_entity.id
_entity.type
_entity.pdbx_description
1 polymer ?
#
loop_
_entity_poly.entity_id
_entity_poly.type
_entity_poly.pdbx_seq_one_letter_code
_entity_poly.pdbx_strand_id
1 'polypeptide(L)' 'MAAGASTNGLQFKIPGRVADSALVGSGAYVDNDVGGACATGDGDVMQRFVPSYHAVQLMRQGTAPDEACSDAI' A
#
# COMPACT_ATOMS: atom_id res chain seq x y z
N MET A 1 -3.84 15.89 -3.41
CA MET A 1 -3.13 14.69 -3.89
C MET A 1 -4.13 13.57 -4.09
N ALA A 2 -3.75 12.54 -4.85
CA ALA A 2 -4.57 11.35 -5.10
C ALA A 2 -3.65 10.13 -5.20
N ALA A 3 -4.15 8.95 -4.83
CA ALA A 3 -3.45 7.68 -5.02
C ALA A 3 -4.43 6.61 -5.51
N GLY A 4 -3.92 5.66 -6.28
CA GLY A 4 -4.70 4.55 -6.81
C GLY A 4 -3.79 3.46 -7.35
N ALA A 5 -4.31 2.25 -7.39
CA ALA A 5 -3.64 1.07 -7.94
C ALA A 5 -4.58 0.35 -8.90
N SER A 6 -4.01 -0.34 -9.89
CA SER A 6 -4.74 -1.19 -10.82
C SER A 6 -3.91 -2.42 -11.13
N THR A 7 -4.55 -3.60 -11.11
CA THR A 7 -3.90 -4.88 -11.35
C THR A 7 -4.89 -5.91 -11.86
N ASN A 8 -4.43 -6.88 -12.65
CA ASN A 8 -5.16 -8.10 -12.94
C ASN A 8 -4.95 -9.19 -11.88
N GLY A 9 -4.16 -8.92 -10.83
CA GLY A 9 -3.86 -9.84 -9.72
C GLY A 9 -2.82 -10.91 -10.08
N LEU A 10 -2.60 -11.85 -9.15
CA LEU A 10 -1.66 -12.95 -9.36
C LEU A 10 -2.18 -13.95 -10.41
N GLN A 11 -1.24 -14.59 -11.11
CA GLN A 11 -1.55 -15.67 -12.05
C GLN A 11 -2.20 -16.85 -11.31
N PHE A 12 -3.12 -17.54 -11.99
CA PHE A 12 -3.83 -18.73 -11.47
C PHE A 12 -4.58 -18.50 -10.15
N LYS A 13 -4.90 -17.26 -9.81
CA LYS A 13 -5.72 -16.92 -8.63
C LYS A 13 -7.07 -17.64 -8.67
N ILE A 14 -7.54 -18.03 -7.49
CA ILE A 14 -8.89 -18.61 -7.33
C ILE A 14 -9.93 -17.61 -7.88
N PRO A 15 -10.93 -18.06 -8.66
CA PRO A 15 -12.01 -17.19 -9.12
C PRO A 15 -12.65 -16.43 -7.96
N GLY A 16 -12.78 -15.12 -8.10
CA GLY A 16 -13.28 -14.23 -7.04
C GLY A 16 -12.23 -13.72 -6.05
N ARG A 17 -10.95 -14.13 -6.16
CA ARG A 17 -9.88 -13.60 -5.31
C ARG A 17 -9.68 -12.10 -5.54
N VAL A 18 -9.72 -11.34 -4.44
CA VAL A 18 -9.41 -9.91 -4.35
C VAL A 18 -8.14 -9.74 -3.50
N ALA A 19 -7.33 -8.73 -3.82
CA ALA A 19 -6.03 -8.48 -3.22
C ALA A 19 -5.90 -7.05 -2.68
N ASP A 20 -4.73 -6.76 -2.12
CA ASP A 20 -4.31 -5.46 -1.57
C ASP A 20 -4.60 -4.24 -2.47
N SER A 21 -4.45 -4.35 -3.79
CA SER A 21 -4.62 -3.22 -4.72
C SER A 21 -6.01 -2.56 -4.65
N ALA A 22 -7.04 -3.30 -4.24
CA ALA A 22 -8.41 -2.77 -4.07
C ALA A 22 -8.70 -2.28 -2.63
N LEU A 23 -7.75 -2.45 -1.71
CA LEU A 23 -7.89 -2.12 -0.30
C LEU A 23 -7.15 -0.82 -0.01
N VAL A 24 -7.92 0.19 0.43
CA VAL A 24 -7.37 1.47 0.89
C VAL A 24 -6.40 1.21 2.04
N GLY A 25 -5.22 1.83 1.98
CA GLY A 25 -4.17 1.62 2.97
C GLY A 25 -3.22 0.47 2.63
N SER A 26 -3.68 -0.58 1.95
CA SER A 26 -2.77 -1.64 1.54
C SER A 26 -2.14 -1.32 0.20
N GLY A 27 -2.93 -1.32 -0.87
CA GLY A 27 -2.43 -1.09 -2.22
C GLY A 27 -2.04 0.37 -2.47
N ALA A 28 -2.84 1.31 -1.97
CA ALA A 28 -2.55 2.74 -2.07
C ALA A 28 -3.17 3.52 -0.91
N TYR A 29 -2.50 4.59 -0.49
CA TYR A 29 -3.00 5.53 0.50
C TYR A 29 -2.47 6.94 0.22
N VAL A 30 -3.27 7.96 0.51
CA VAL A 30 -2.87 9.36 0.38
C VAL A 30 -3.54 10.20 1.45
N ASP A 31 -2.78 11.13 1.99
CA ASP A 31 -3.23 12.12 2.95
C ASP A 31 -2.65 13.48 2.53
N ASN A 32 -3.51 14.47 2.33
CA ASN A 32 -3.11 15.78 1.79
C ASN A 32 -2.14 16.53 2.70
N ASP A 33 -2.16 16.25 4.00
CA ASP A 33 -1.32 16.93 4.99
C ASP A 33 0.02 16.22 5.20
N VAL A 34 0.23 15.05 4.60
CA VAL A 34 1.42 14.21 4.82
C VAL A 34 2.09 13.79 3.52
N GLY A 35 1.38 13.07 2.65
CA GLY A 35 1.98 12.41 1.50
C GLY A 35 1.14 11.23 1.00
N GLY A 36 1.70 10.43 0.10
CA GLY A 36 1.05 9.22 -0.41
C GLY A 36 2.04 8.09 -0.64
N ALA A 37 1.54 6.87 -0.55
CA ALA A 37 2.29 5.65 -0.79
C ALA A 37 1.46 4.65 -1.60
N CYS A 38 2.14 3.78 -2.34
CA CYS A 38 1.56 2.72 -3.15
C CYS A 38 2.47 1.49 -3.04
N ALA A 39 1.87 0.31 -2.93
CA ALA A 39 2.59 -0.94 -2.71
C ALA A 39 2.29 -1.94 -3.84
N THR A 40 3.26 -2.80 -4.14
CA THR A 40 3.13 -3.88 -5.12
C THR A 40 3.88 -5.13 -4.64
N GLY A 41 3.38 -6.31 -5.00
CA GLY A 41 3.98 -7.59 -4.59
C GLY A 41 2.93 -8.68 -4.40
N ASP A 42 3.15 -9.54 -3.40
CA ASP A 42 2.17 -10.55 -3.01
C ASP A 42 1.03 -9.92 -2.19
N GLY A 43 -0.02 -9.53 -2.91
CA GLY A 43 -1.21 -8.94 -2.31
C GLY A 43 -1.94 -9.81 -1.27
N ASP A 44 -1.72 -11.13 -1.23
CA ASP A 44 -2.34 -11.98 -0.20
C ASP A 44 -1.64 -11.84 1.16
N VAL A 45 -0.35 -11.52 1.13
CA VAL A 45 0.47 -11.25 2.31
C VAL A 45 0.35 -9.78 2.70
N MET A 46 0.57 -8.87 1.76
CA MET A 46 0.63 -7.43 2.01
C MET A 46 -0.66 -6.86 2.61
N GLN A 47 -1.83 -7.34 2.18
CA GLN A 47 -3.12 -6.90 2.72
C GLN A 47 -3.28 -7.08 4.23
N ARG A 48 -2.47 -7.96 4.85
CA ARG A 48 -2.49 -8.22 6.28
C ARG A 48 -1.78 -7.14 7.09
N PHE A 49 -0.92 -6.35 6.45
CA PHE A 49 -0.02 -5.39 7.09
C PHE A 49 -0.28 -3.92 6.70
N VAL A 50 -1.08 -3.68 5.65
CA VAL A 50 -1.54 -2.34 5.25
C VAL A 50 -0.36 -1.37 4.97
N PRO A 51 0.62 -1.77 4.11
CA PRO A 51 1.92 -1.09 4.00
C PRO A 51 1.85 0.36 3.53
N SER A 52 0.95 0.70 2.59
CA SER A 52 0.83 2.08 2.10
C SER A 52 0.35 3.04 3.20
N TYR A 53 -0.58 2.61 4.05
CA TYR A 53 -0.99 3.37 5.23
C TYR A 53 0.17 3.51 6.20
N HIS A 54 0.88 2.41 6.50
CA HIS A 54 1.97 2.43 7.46
C HIS A 54 3.09 3.38 7.03
N ALA A 55 3.51 3.34 5.77
CA ALA A 55 4.50 4.26 5.20
C ALA A 55 4.06 5.73 5.34
N VAL A 56 2.78 6.04 5.06
CA VAL A 56 2.25 7.41 5.27
C VAL A 56 2.22 7.79 6.75
N GLN A 57 1.95 6.87 7.67
CA GLN A 57 2.02 7.18 9.10
C GLN A 57 3.46 7.39 9.60
N LEU A 58 4.44 6.68 9.06
CA LEU A 58 5.86 6.92 9.36
C LEU A 58 6.29 8.30 8.84
N MET A 59 5.89 8.65 7.62
CA MET A 59 6.11 10.01 7.11
C MET A 59 5.44 11.08 7.99
N ARG A 60 4.24 10.80 8.52
CA ARG A 60 3.56 11.70 9.48
C ARG A 60 4.36 11.90 10.77
N GLN A 61 5.15 10.90 11.18
CA GLN A 61 6.02 10.97 12.35
C GLN A 61 7.36 11.67 12.07
N GLY A 62 7.59 12.08 10.82
CA GLY A 62 8.80 12.82 10.40
C GLY A 62 9.87 11.94 9.76
N THR A 63 9.62 10.65 9.54
CA THR A 63 10.53 9.76 8.82
C THR A 63 10.61 10.17 7.34
N ALA A 64 11.81 10.14 6.76
CA ALA A 64 11.99 10.44 5.34
C ALA A 64 11.28 9.38 4.47
N PRO A 65 10.76 9.73 3.27
CA PRO A 65 9.95 8.81 2.47
C PRO A 65 10.62 7.48 2.11
N ASP A 66 11.93 7.47 1.88
CA ASP A 66 12.73 6.29 1.56
C ASP A 66 12.89 5.34 2.75
N GLU A 67 13.18 5.89 3.93
CA GLU A 67 13.24 5.15 5.19
C GLU A 67 11.84 4.65 5.58
N ALA A 68 10.81 5.49 5.46
CA ALA A 68 9.41 5.12 5.73
C ALA A 68 8.91 3.98 4.82
N CYS A 69 9.35 3.94 3.56
CA CYS A 69 9.04 2.81 2.68
C CYS A 69 9.78 1.55 3.10
N SER A 70 11.04 1.68 3.53
CA SER A 70 11.87 0.53 3.93
C SER A 70 11.37 -0.12 5.22
N ASP A 71 10.95 0.69 6.19
CA ASP A 71 10.43 0.25 7.48
C ASP A 71 9.01 -0.35 7.38
N ALA A 72 8.26 -0.04 6.32
CA ALA A 72 6.89 -0.51 6.12
C ALA A 72 6.77 -1.88 5.42
N ILE A 73 7.89 -2.52 5.07
CA ILE A 73 7.99 -3.81 4.35
C ILE A 73 8.44 -4.92 5.32
#